data_AF-I3D212-F1
#
_entry.id   AF-I3D212-F1
#
_cell.length_a   1.000
_cell.length_b   1.000
_cell.length_c   1.000
_cell.angle_alpha   90.00
_cell.angle_beta   90.00
_cell.angle_gamma   90.00
#
_symmetry.space_group_name_H-M   'P 1'
#
loop_
_entity.id
_entity.type
_entity.pdbx_description
1 polymer ?
#
loop_
_entity_poly.entity_id
_entity_poly.type
_entity_poly.pdbx_seq_one_letter_code
_entity_poly.pdbx_strand_id
1 'polypeptide(L)'
;FSHGSTKFVNPNYESLKYYKTTQVIDDTYLGKNVQQWQDAWDWELESNYEIYKDEFYENLGRLLVKNEITRVMNQVGIINVYDDFNVHQGYSLLSLPPHVGFTSVINATDGNSYLIEASAHSNRVNYYAITQLTFFDTAKELPLVDILSYPQTIHVFTEDGHKSKADPSDLIIHVNDNAVDFVNHTPETIRIQESGTGEITRAHELNWIGPVILPFGNGQVTFEKPGIYEWDARKAPTLENPLSWGSYARGDIVVLDDYVDDLPLEDRLRMGRAILMNSEIPYGGMGVGNADHALKVSLRPAVYEMLPDAIQYYQDRAEQLIPFDIPIIIEGLSK
;
A
#
# COMPACT_ATOMS: atom_id res chain seq x y z
N PHE A 1 3.09 -7.54 -13.51
CA PHE A 1 4.04 -8.38 -12.73
C PHE A 1 3.68 -9.85 -12.90
N SER A 2 4.55 -10.70 -13.47
CA SER A 2 4.34 -12.15 -13.33
C SER A 2 4.51 -12.48 -11.85
N HIS A 3 3.55 -13.20 -11.27
CA HIS A 3 3.62 -13.66 -9.89
C HIS A 3 4.91 -14.46 -9.68
N GLY A 4 5.97 -13.80 -9.21
CA GLY A 4 7.03 -14.47 -8.49
C GLY A 4 6.36 -15.17 -7.32
N SER A 5 6.61 -16.46 -7.15
CA SER A 5 5.98 -17.24 -6.09
C SER A 5 6.24 -16.57 -4.74
N THR A 6 5.22 -16.00 -4.11
CA THR A 6 5.30 -15.52 -2.73
C THR A 6 5.54 -16.73 -1.84
N LYS A 7 6.79 -16.92 -1.39
CA LYS A 7 7.11 -17.97 -0.43
C LYS A 7 6.99 -17.41 0.97
N PHE A 8 5.88 -17.73 1.62
CA PHE A 8 5.69 -17.47 3.04
C PHE A 8 6.58 -18.42 3.85
N VAL A 9 7.56 -17.88 4.56
CA VAL A 9 8.22 -18.60 5.64
C VAL A 9 7.58 -18.11 6.94
N ASN A 10 6.61 -18.87 7.45
CA ASN A 10 5.97 -18.59 8.73
C ASN A 10 6.73 -19.34 9.84
N PRO A 11 7.58 -18.68 10.65
CA PRO A 11 8.07 -19.32 11.87
C PRO A 11 6.89 -19.40 12.85
N ASN A 12 6.68 -20.59 13.41
CA ASN A 12 5.65 -20.85 14.41
C ASN A 12 5.59 -19.73 15.46
N TYR A 13 4.37 -19.31 15.80
CA TYR A 13 4.06 -18.35 16.86
C TYR A 13 4.51 -18.89 18.23
N GLU A 14 5.78 -18.69 18.56
CA GLU A 14 6.26 -18.62 19.94
C GLU A 14 6.54 -17.15 20.28
N SER A 15 6.64 -16.84 21.58
CA SER A 15 6.93 -15.48 22.06
C SER A 15 8.10 -14.86 21.30
N LEU A 16 7.98 -13.56 20.96
CA LEU A 16 8.93 -12.77 20.15
C LEU A 16 10.39 -13.02 20.52
N LYS A 17 11.01 -14.01 19.90
CA LYS A 17 12.43 -14.35 20.03
C LYS A 17 13.05 -14.18 18.66
N TYR A 18 13.57 -12.97 18.40
CA TYR A 18 14.56 -12.77 17.34
C TYR A 18 15.74 -13.72 17.57
N TYR A 19 16.36 -14.16 16.49
CA TYR A 19 17.48 -15.08 16.58
C TYR A 19 18.71 -14.40 17.15
N LYS A 20 19.47 -15.13 17.97
CA LYS A 20 20.68 -14.60 18.63
C LYS A 20 21.77 -14.41 17.59
N THR A 21 22.34 -13.22 17.50
CA THR A 21 23.45 -12.95 16.57
C THR A 21 24.47 -11.99 17.17
N THR A 22 25.65 -11.96 16.54
CA THR A 22 26.79 -11.11 16.89
C THR A 22 26.83 -9.78 16.14
N GLN A 23 25.88 -9.51 15.23
CA GLN A 23 25.86 -8.28 14.43
C GLN A 23 25.51 -7.06 15.30
N VAL A 24 26.30 -6.01 15.18
CA VAL A 24 26.15 -4.70 15.84
C VAL A 24 26.03 -3.64 14.73
N ILE A 25 25.22 -2.60 14.93
CA ILE A 25 25.33 -1.39 14.10
C ILE A 25 26.48 -0.57 14.69
N ASP A 26 27.70 -0.81 14.19
CA ASP A 26 28.95 -0.29 14.77
C ASP A 26 29.03 1.26 14.79
N ASP A 27 28.19 1.96 14.02
CA ASP A 27 28.23 3.43 13.86
C ASP A 27 27.12 4.20 14.61
N THR A 28 26.47 3.61 15.64
CA THR A 28 25.40 4.30 16.40
C THR A 28 25.44 4.03 17.90
N TYR A 29 24.54 4.67 18.66
CA TYR A 29 24.24 4.34 20.07
C TYR A 29 23.71 2.90 20.26
N LEU A 30 23.48 2.14 19.18
CA LEU A 30 23.10 0.73 19.19
C LEU A 30 24.30 -0.23 19.24
N GLY A 31 25.34 0.10 20.00
CA GLY A 31 26.55 -0.73 20.19
C GLY A 31 26.35 -2.09 20.87
N LYS A 32 25.10 -2.54 21.03
CA LYS A 32 24.68 -3.86 21.53
C LYS A 32 24.18 -4.70 20.35
N ASN A 33 24.49 -5.98 20.34
CA ASN A 33 23.91 -6.92 19.37
C ASN A 33 22.45 -7.26 19.70
N VAL A 34 21.77 -7.99 18.81
CA VAL A 34 20.36 -8.38 18.98
C VAL A 34 20.09 -9.08 20.31
N GLN A 35 20.95 -10.01 20.72
CA GLN A 35 20.78 -10.72 22.00
C GLN A 35 20.88 -9.77 23.19
N GLN A 36 21.83 -8.84 23.16
CA GLN A 36 22.02 -7.86 24.22
C GLN A 36 20.87 -6.85 24.29
N TRP A 37 20.20 -6.55 23.17
CA TRP A 37 18.98 -5.74 23.16
C TRP A 37 17.75 -6.51 23.62
N GLN A 38 17.66 -7.81 23.34
CA GLN A 38 16.60 -8.68 23.87
C GLN A 38 16.69 -8.86 25.39
N ASP A 39 17.92 -8.87 25.91
CA ASP A 39 18.19 -8.99 27.34
C ASP A 39 18.30 -7.62 28.05
N ALA A 40 18.12 -6.52 27.31
CA ALA A 40 18.17 -5.17 27.88
C ALA A 40 16.97 -4.95 28.80
N TRP A 41 17.21 -4.25 29.90
CA TRP A 41 16.14 -3.90 30.83
C TRP A 41 15.29 -2.74 30.26
N ASP A 42 14.01 -2.68 30.65
CA ASP A 42 13.09 -1.61 30.23
C ASP A 42 13.67 -0.20 30.46
N TRP A 43 14.33 0.01 31.61
CA TRP A 43 14.96 1.30 31.92
C TRP A 43 16.11 1.67 30.97
N GLU A 44 16.80 0.69 30.38
CA GLU A 44 17.84 0.95 29.38
C GLU A 44 17.20 1.39 28.05
N LEU A 45 16.08 0.78 27.66
CA LEU A 45 15.31 1.18 26.48
C LEU A 45 14.74 2.59 26.66
N GLU A 46 14.14 2.87 27.83
CA GLU A 46 13.61 4.19 28.18
C GLU A 46 14.72 5.25 28.21
N SER A 47 15.87 4.96 28.82
CA SER A 47 16.99 5.90 28.89
C SER A 47 17.49 6.29 27.50
N ASN A 48 17.59 5.33 26.57
CA ASN A 48 17.98 5.63 25.20
C ASN A 48 16.89 6.41 24.44
N TYR A 49 15.61 6.06 24.64
CA TYR A 49 14.50 6.82 24.07
C TYR A 49 14.45 8.25 24.61
N GLU A 50 14.74 8.50 25.88
CA GLU A 50 14.74 9.85 26.42
C GLU A 50 15.75 10.76 25.71
N ILE A 51 16.90 10.21 25.32
CA ILE A 51 18.00 10.91 24.65
C ILE A 51 17.75 11.07 23.15
N TYR A 52 17.38 9.98 22.47
CA TYR A 52 17.35 9.90 21.00
C TYR A 52 15.93 9.88 20.41
N LYS A 53 14.89 9.85 21.26
CA LYS A 53 13.47 9.84 20.86
C LYS A 53 13.16 8.70 19.90
N ASP A 54 12.25 8.92 18.96
CA ASP A 54 11.76 7.91 18.01
C ASP A 54 12.88 7.32 17.15
N GLU A 55 13.96 8.07 16.92
CA GLU A 55 15.14 7.61 16.19
C GLU A 55 15.74 6.33 16.82
N PHE A 56 15.70 6.22 18.16
CA PHE A 56 16.19 5.04 18.87
C PHE A 56 15.41 3.78 18.48
N TYR A 57 14.09 3.84 18.57
CA TYR A 57 13.23 2.70 18.26
C TYR A 57 13.23 2.37 16.77
N GLU A 58 13.36 3.38 15.90
CA GLU A 58 13.56 3.19 14.47
C GLU A 58 14.82 2.39 14.19
N ASN A 59 15.98 2.85 14.67
CA ASN A 59 17.25 2.19 14.41
C ASN A 59 17.33 0.81 15.07
N LEU A 60 16.74 0.65 16.27
CA LEU A 60 16.63 -0.66 16.93
C LEU A 60 15.79 -1.62 16.08
N GLY A 61 14.66 -1.15 15.54
CA GLY A 61 13.83 -1.92 14.61
C GLY A 61 14.58 -2.33 13.35
N ARG A 62 15.37 -1.41 12.76
CA ARG A 62 16.23 -1.71 11.59
C ARG A 62 17.24 -2.81 11.92
N LEU A 63 17.93 -2.75 13.07
CA LEU A 63 18.88 -3.78 13.51
C LEU A 63 18.20 -5.15 13.62
N LEU A 64 17.07 -5.21 14.34
CA LEU A 64 16.33 -6.43 14.59
C LEU A 64 15.83 -7.08 13.29
N VAL A 65 15.28 -6.27 12.38
CA VAL A 65 14.78 -6.75 11.09
C VAL A 65 15.90 -7.16 10.16
N LYS A 66 16.98 -6.37 10.04
CA LYS A 66 18.15 -6.72 9.22
C LYS A 66 18.69 -8.09 9.59
N ASN A 67 18.68 -8.41 10.87
CA ASN A 67 19.09 -9.70 11.37
C ASN A 67 18.17 -10.85 10.93
N GLU A 68 16.86 -10.65 11.08
CA GLU A 68 15.87 -11.65 10.70
C GLU A 68 15.84 -11.87 9.18
N ILE A 69 15.99 -10.80 8.38
CA ILE A 69 16.16 -10.90 6.93
C ILE A 69 17.39 -11.74 6.60
N THR A 70 18.55 -11.42 7.16
CA THR A 70 19.80 -12.18 6.93
C THR A 70 19.60 -13.67 7.23
N ARG A 71 18.94 -13.99 8.34
CA ARG A 71 18.63 -15.37 8.73
C ARG A 71 17.74 -16.07 7.72
N VAL A 72 16.62 -15.45 7.33
CA VAL A 72 15.66 -16.04 6.39
C VAL A 72 16.29 -16.24 5.02
N MET A 73 17.06 -15.27 4.53
CA MET A 73 17.76 -15.34 3.24
C MET A 73 18.77 -16.48 3.21
N ASN A 74 19.60 -16.60 4.25
CA ASN A 74 20.53 -17.74 4.40
C ASN A 74 19.78 -19.08 4.45
N GLN A 75 18.63 -19.14 5.12
CA GLN A 75 17.81 -20.36 5.21
C GLN A 75 17.24 -20.78 3.85
N VAL A 76 16.87 -19.82 2.99
CA VAL A 76 16.32 -20.10 1.65
C VAL A 76 17.39 -20.11 0.55
N GLY A 77 18.67 -19.95 0.91
CA GLY A 77 19.80 -20.00 -0.02
C GLY A 77 20.00 -18.73 -0.85
N ILE A 78 19.40 -17.60 -0.46
CA ILE A 78 19.62 -16.29 -1.08
C ILE A 78 20.80 -15.64 -0.39
N ILE A 79 21.90 -15.44 -1.12
CA ILE A 79 23.15 -14.86 -0.61
C ILE A 79 23.35 -13.50 -1.27
N ASN A 80 23.41 -12.43 -0.47
CA ASN A 80 23.69 -11.07 -0.94
C ASN A 80 25.08 -10.99 -1.59
N VAL A 81 25.18 -10.32 -2.73
CA VAL A 81 26.45 -10.05 -3.44
C VAL A 81 27.35 -9.14 -2.61
N TYR A 82 26.75 -8.26 -1.82
CA TYR A 82 27.44 -7.33 -0.95
C TYR A 82 27.47 -7.85 0.48
N ASP A 83 28.50 -7.44 1.23
CA ASP A 83 28.64 -7.79 2.66
C ASP A 83 27.50 -7.21 3.51
N ASP A 84 26.81 -6.19 3.01
CA ASP A 84 25.74 -5.50 3.72
C ASP A 84 24.57 -5.05 2.82
N PHE A 85 23.43 -4.72 3.46
CA PHE A 85 22.25 -4.14 2.81
C PHE A 85 21.54 -3.13 3.72
N ASN A 86 20.83 -2.18 3.11
CA ASN A 86 20.08 -1.16 3.83
C ASN A 86 18.67 -1.65 4.18
N VAL A 87 18.19 -1.28 5.37
CA VAL A 87 16.81 -1.50 5.81
C VAL A 87 16.16 -0.14 5.98
N HIS A 88 15.10 0.08 5.20
CA HIS A 88 14.33 1.32 5.17
C HIS A 88 13.03 1.13 5.95
N GLN A 89 12.54 2.19 6.58
CA GLN A 89 11.19 2.18 7.09
C GLN A 89 10.20 1.91 5.94
N GLY A 90 9.27 1.01 6.18
CA GLY A 90 8.10 0.77 5.36
C GLY A 90 6.90 1.56 5.89
N TYR A 91 5.82 1.58 5.11
CA TYR A 91 4.65 2.44 5.38
C TYR A 91 3.59 1.83 6.32
N SER A 92 3.77 0.60 6.80
CA SER A 92 2.81 -0.03 7.71
C SER A 92 3.16 0.28 9.16
N LEU A 93 2.37 1.18 9.78
CA LEU A 93 2.30 1.38 11.24
C LEU A 93 1.08 0.61 11.75
N LEU A 94 1.27 -0.62 12.25
CA LEU A 94 0.14 -1.43 12.76
C LEU A 94 -0.26 -1.10 14.21
N SER A 95 0.36 -0.08 14.84
CA SER A 95 -0.05 0.70 16.03
C SER A 95 1.24 1.31 16.65
N LEU A 96 1.18 1.93 17.83
CA LEU A 96 2.29 2.65 18.49
C LEU A 96 3.62 1.84 18.55
N PRO A 97 4.81 2.48 18.65
CA PRO A 97 6.11 1.80 18.49
C PRO A 97 6.28 0.56 19.39
N PRO A 98 6.92 -0.53 18.89
CA PRO A 98 7.75 -0.64 17.68
C PRO A 98 7.07 -1.40 16.51
N HIS A 99 5.82 -1.08 16.14
CA HIS A 99 5.12 -1.71 15.00
C HIS A 99 5.46 -1.07 13.64
N VAL A 100 6.75 -0.83 13.36
CA VAL A 100 7.21 -0.31 12.08
C VAL A 100 7.42 -1.49 11.12
N GLY A 101 6.73 -1.48 9.98
CA GLY A 101 7.09 -2.30 8.83
C GLY A 101 8.38 -1.77 8.21
N PHE A 102 9.19 -2.63 7.61
CA PHE A 102 10.47 -2.30 7.00
C PHE A 102 10.55 -2.90 5.61
N THR A 103 11.30 -2.24 4.72
CA THR A 103 11.60 -2.75 3.39
C THR A 103 13.09 -2.76 3.13
N SER A 104 13.57 -3.71 2.35
CA SER A 104 14.98 -3.84 2.00
C SER A 104 15.13 -4.49 0.63
N VAL A 105 16.30 -4.31 0.00
CA VAL A 105 16.63 -4.99 -1.24
C VAL A 105 17.89 -5.81 -1.05
N ILE A 106 17.84 -7.06 -1.50
CA ILE A 106 19.00 -7.95 -1.52
C ILE A 106 19.32 -8.26 -2.97
N ASN A 107 20.51 -7.86 -3.40
CA ASN A 107 21.04 -8.20 -4.70
C ASN A 107 21.79 -9.51 -4.55
N ALA A 108 21.22 -10.62 -5.01
CA ALA A 108 21.75 -11.94 -4.71
C ALA A 108 22.76 -12.43 -5.74
N THR A 109 23.63 -13.33 -5.30
CA THR A 109 24.71 -13.94 -6.11
C THR A 109 24.20 -14.78 -7.27
N ASP A 110 22.91 -15.12 -7.30
CA ASP A 110 22.26 -15.78 -8.43
C ASP A 110 21.87 -14.81 -9.56
N GLY A 111 22.13 -13.51 -9.38
CA GLY A 111 21.85 -12.45 -10.35
C GLY A 111 20.47 -11.79 -10.20
N ASN A 112 19.66 -12.22 -9.22
CA ASN A 112 18.34 -11.65 -8.97
C ASN A 112 18.38 -10.56 -7.89
N SER A 113 17.45 -9.61 -7.95
CA SER A 113 17.20 -8.65 -6.88
C SER A 113 15.92 -9.03 -6.13
N TYR A 114 15.96 -9.01 -4.80
CA TYR A 114 14.84 -9.40 -3.95
C TYR A 114 14.33 -8.21 -3.17
N LEU A 115 13.08 -7.80 -3.39
CA LEU A 115 12.40 -6.85 -2.51
C LEU A 115 11.90 -7.61 -1.28
N ILE A 116 12.37 -7.18 -0.11
CA ILE A 116 12.03 -7.76 1.18
C ILE A 116 11.08 -6.84 1.92
N GLU A 117 9.97 -7.38 2.42
CA GLU A 117 9.08 -6.71 3.37
C GLU A 117 9.16 -7.44 4.70
N ALA A 118 9.44 -6.72 5.77
CA ALA A 118 9.58 -7.32 7.09
C ALA A 118 8.93 -6.46 8.17
N SER A 119 8.66 -7.06 9.33
CA SER A 119 8.10 -6.35 10.48
C SER A 119 8.83 -6.79 11.73
N ALA A 120 9.26 -5.81 12.53
CA ALA A 120 9.87 -6.06 13.83
C ALA A 120 8.91 -6.86 14.73
N HIS A 121 7.65 -6.43 14.84
CA HIS A 121 6.71 -7.07 15.78
C HIS A 121 6.33 -8.52 15.46
N SER A 122 6.38 -8.97 14.21
CA SER A 122 5.90 -10.31 13.85
C SER A 122 7.01 -11.30 13.48
N ASN A 123 8.29 -10.87 13.47
CA ASN A 123 9.40 -11.66 12.91
C ASN A 123 9.05 -12.27 11.54
N ARG A 124 8.28 -11.53 10.73
CA ARG A 124 7.87 -11.96 9.40
C ARG A 124 8.78 -11.31 8.38
N VAL A 125 9.23 -12.12 7.43
CA VAL A 125 9.98 -11.69 6.25
C VAL A 125 9.27 -12.27 5.04
N ASN A 126 8.70 -11.40 4.23
CA ASN A 126 8.21 -11.72 2.90
C ASN A 126 9.23 -11.23 1.88
N TYR A 127 9.42 -11.97 0.80
CA TYR A 127 10.32 -11.54 -0.27
C TYR A 127 9.76 -11.87 -1.64
N TYR A 128 10.06 -10.98 -2.59
CA TYR A 128 9.67 -11.11 -3.99
C TYR A 128 10.94 -11.04 -4.85
N ALA A 129 11.16 -12.10 -5.63
CA ALA A 129 12.28 -12.16 -6.57
C ALA A 129 11.96 -11.37 -7.84
N ILE A 130 12.85 -10.47 -8.23
CA ILE A 130 12.80 -9.73 -9.48
C ILE A 130 14.04 -10.12 -10.28
N THR A 131 13.83 -10.93 -11.32
CA THR A 131 14.90 -11.52 -12.14
C THR A 131 15.26 -10.63 -13.33
N GLN A 132 14.31 -9.83 -13.85
CA GLN A 132 14.48 -8.84 -14.91
C GLN A 132 13.43 -7.73 -14.78
N LEU A 133 13.83 -6.48 -15.06
CA LEU A 133 12.96 -5.30 -15.09
C LEU A 133 12.62 -4.91 -16.52
N THR A 134 12.11 -5.89 -17.24
CA THR A 134 11.43 -5.64 -18.50
C THR A 134 9.94 -5.79 -18.20
N PHE A 135 9.15 -4.77 -18.55
CA PHE A 135 7.74 -5.03 -18.78
C PHE A 135 7.67 -6.20 -19.76
N PHE A 136 6.94 -7.26 -19.40
CA PHE A 136 6.63 -8.33 -20.35
C PHE A 136 5.87 -7.77 -21.57
N ASP A 137 5.32 -6.56 -21.43
CA ASP A 137 4.66 -5.80 -22.47
C ASP A 137 5.40 -4.49 -22.79
N THR A 138 5.95 -4.40 -24.00
CA THR A 138 6.64 -3.21 -24.52
C THR A 138 5.70 -2.18 -25.16
N ALA A 139 4.38 -2.41 -25.13
CA ALA A 139 3.42 -1.49 -25.70
C ALA A 139 3.48 -0.15 -24.95
N LYS A 140 3.41 0.97 -25.68
CA LYS A 140 3.36 2.30 -25.06
C LYS A 140 2.05 2.56 -24.31
N GLU A 141 0.99 1.86 -24.71
CA GLU A 141 -0.35 1.94 -24.14
C GLU A 141 -0.84 0.51 -23.93
N LEU A 142 -1.46 0.24 -22.78
CA LEU A 142 -2.12 -1.04 -22.55
C LEU A 142 -3.52 -1.05 -23.17
N PRO A 143 -3.98 -2.19 -23.71
CA PRO A 143 -5.40 -2.37 -24.00
C PRO A 143 -6.25 -2.04 -22.78
N LEU A 144 -7.33 -1.28 -22.97
CA LEU A 144 -8.21 -0.85 -21.87
C LEU A 144 -8.66 -2.03 -20.98
N VAL A 145 -8.95 -3.18 -21.60
CA VAL A 145 -9.35 -4.42 -20.90
C VAL A 145 -8.36 -4.90 -19.85
N ASP A 146 -7.07 -4.60 -20.00
CA ASP A 146 -6.02 -5.00 -19.06
C ASP A 146 -5.97 -4.09 -17.80
N ILE A 147 -6.66 -2.95 -17.84
CA ILE A 147 -6.78 -1.99 -16.74
C ILE A 147 -8.11 -2.19 -15.98
N LEU A 148 -9.11 -2.77 -16.64
CA LEU A 148 -10.42 -3.01 -16.05
C LEU A 148 -10.39 -4.10 -14.96
N SER A 149 -11.16 -3.88 -13.92
CA SER A 149 -11.30 -4.81 -12.79
C SER A 149 -12.31 -5.90 -13.11
N TYR A 150 -11.89 -7.16 -12.98
CA TYR A 150 -12.75 -8.33 -13.15
C TYR A 150 -12.53 -9.35 -12.03
N PRO A 151 -13.59 -9.86 -11.37
CA PRO A 151 -15.00 -9.50 -11.54
C PRO A 151 -15.34 -8.09 -10.99
N GLN A 152 -16.39 -7.46 -11.52
CA GLN A 152 -16.91 -6.17 -11.03
C GLN A 152 -17.80 -6.36 -9.80
N THR A 153 -17.24 -6.93 -8.73
CA THR A 153 -17.96 -7.22 -7.50
C THR A 153 -17.15 -6.75 -6.30
N ILE A 154 -17.76 -5.93 -5.44
CA ILE A 154 -17.21 -5.51 -4.16
C ILE A 154 -17.81 -6.36 -3.05
N HIS A 155 -16.97 -7.07 -2.33
CA HIS A 155 -17.34 -7.72 -1.09
C HIS A 155 -16.96 -6.86 0.10
N VAL A 156 -17.90 -6.64 1.04
CA VAL A 156 -17.60 -6.02 2.33
C VAL A 156 -17.71 -7.07 3.42
N PHE A 157 -16.63 -7.29 4.16
CA PHE A 157 -16.51 -8.37 5.14
C PHE A 157 -16.56 -7.85 6.57
N THR A 158 -16.96 -8.70 7.51
CA THR A 158 -16.79 -8.43 8.94
C THR A 158 -15.30 -8.41 9.32
N GLU A 159 -14.97 -7.69 10.38
CA GLU A 159 -13.59 -7.44 10.78
C GLU A 159 -12.98 -8.72 11.34
N ASP A 160 -12.01 -9.26 10.61
CA ASP A 160 -11.16 -10.37 11.00
C ASP A 160 -9.76 -9.76 11.00
N GLY A 161 -9.14 -9.59 12.18
CA GLY A 161 -8.03 -8.65 12.47
C GLY A 161 -6.75 -8.72 11.62
N HIS A 162 -6.75 -9.53 10.55
CA HIS A 162 -5.68 -9.67 9.57
C HIS A 162 -6.14 -9.56 8.10
N LYS A 163 -7.43 -9.33 7.83
CA LYS A 163 -7.98 -9.25 6.46
C LYS A 163 -8.50 -7.85 6.15
N SER A 164 -8.45 -7.48 4.88
CA SER A 164 -9.12 -6.27 4.39
C SER A 164 -10.61 -6.35 4.70
N LYS A 165 -11.21 -5.22 5.06
CA LYS A 165 -12.66 -5.10 5.31
C LYS A 165 -13.46 -5.08 4.01
N ALA A 166 -12.77 -4.97 2.87
CA ALA A 166 -13.37 -5.06 1.55
C ALA A 166 -12.41 -5.67 0.52
N ASP A 167 -12.96 -6.33 -0.50
CA ASP A 167 -12.21 -6.89 -1.63
C ASP A 167 -13.02 -6.83 -2.93
N PRO A 168 -12.54 -6.12 -3.96
CA PRO A 168 -11.52 -5.07 -3.87
C PRO A 168 -12.09 -3.84 -3.15
N SER A 169 -11.20 -2.96 -2.67
CA SER A 169 -11.62 -1.63 -2.19
C SER A 169 -11.97 -0.71 -3.36
N ASP A 170 -11.11 -0.67 -4.36
CA ASP A 170 -11.24 0.22 -5.51
C ASP A 170 -11.52 -0.61 -6.78
N LEU A 171 -12.44 -0.16 -7.63
CA LEU A 171 -12.77 -0.80 -8.91
C LEU A 171 -12.55 0.15 -10.08
N ILE A 172 -12.13 -0.39 -11.21
CA ILE A 172 -12.02 0.32 -12.49
C ILE A 172 -12.92 -0.41 -13.48
N ILE A 173 -13.93 0.28 -14.01
CA ILE A 173 -14.92 -0.28 -14.94
C ILE A 173 -15.03 0.60 -16.18
N HIS A 174 -15.67 0.09 -17.22
CA HIS A 174 -15.96 0.85 -18.43
C HIS A 174 -17.45 1.16 -18.54
N VAL A 175 -17.84 2.29 -19.13
CA VAL A 175 -19.25 2.68 -19.27
C VAL A 175 -20.09 1.65 -20.05
N ASN A 176 -19.46 0.85 -20.92
CA ASN A 176 -20.13 -0.26 -21.64
C ASN A 176 -20.34 -1.53 -20.78
N ASP A 177 -19.65 -1.65 -19.65
CA ASP A 177 -19.74 -2.75 -18.69
C ASP A 177 -19.73 -2.13 -17.29
N ASN A 178 -20.85 -1.48 -16.96
CA ASN A 178 -20.93 -0.46 -15.93
C ASN A 178 -21.75 -0.89 -14.71
N ALA A 179 -21.99 -2.19 -14.55
CA ALA A 179 -22.77 -2.73 -13.46
C ALA A 179 -21.84 -3.33 -12.41
N VAL A 180 -21.81 -2.71 -11.23
CA VAL A 180 -21.03 -3.19 -10.09
C VAL A 180 -21.95 -3.89 -9.11
N ASP A 181 -21.62 -5.14 -8.79
CA ASP A 181 -22.29 -5.89 -7.75
C ASP A 181 -21.66 -5.59 -6.38
N PHE A 182 -22.51 -5.46 -5.36
CA PHE A 182 -22.11 -5.31 -3.98
C PHE A 182 -22.64 -6.49 -3.16
N VAL A 183 -21.77 -7.08 -2.37
CA VAL A 183 -22.10 -8.15 -1.44
C VAL A 183 -21.71 -7.69 -0.03
N ASN A 184 -22.72 -7.30 0.75
CA ASN A 184 -22.51 -6.81 2.11
C ASN A 184 -22.64 -7.96 3.11
N HIS A 185 -21.56 -8.34 3.77
CA HIS A 185 -21.57 -9.34 4.85
C HIS A 185 -21.63 -8.70 6.24
N THR A 186 -21.92 -7.40 6.33
CA THR A 186 -21.81 -6.61 7.57
C THR A 186 -23.14 -6.04 8.02
N PRO A 187 -23.26 -5.64 9.30
CA PRO A 187 -24.42 -4.91 9.79
C PRO A 187 -24.45 -3.44 9.32
N GLU A 188 -23.39 -2.97 8.66
CA GLU A 188 -23.29 -1.58 8.19
C GLU A 188 -24.05 -1.40 6.88
N THR A 189 -24.49 -0.17 6.62
CA THR A 189 -25.16 0.16 5.36
C THR A 189 -24.13 0.68 4.36
N ILE A 190 -24.16 0.20 3.12
CA ILE A 190 -23.27 0.72 2.06
C ILE A 190 -24.02 1.82 1.31
N ARG A 191 -23.38 2.98 1.21
CA ARG A 191 -23.82 4.07 0.35
C ARG A 191 -22.86 4.21 -0.81
N ILE A 192 -23.41 4.54 -1.98
CA ILE A 192 -22.67 4.87 -3.19
C ILE A 192 -23.05 6.29 -3.58
N GLN A 193 -22.09 7.12 -3.94
CA GLN A 193 -22.30 8.53 -4.25
C GLN A 193 -21.21 9.05 -5.18
N GLU A 194 -21.40 10.22 -5.77
CA GLU A 194 -20.26 10.96 -6.31
C GLU A 194 -19.33 11.37 -5.17
N SER A 195 -18.07 11.64 -5.50
CA SER A 195 -17.11 11.98 -4.45
C SER A 195 -17.54 13.21 -3.62
N GLY A 196 -17.42 13.09 -2.30
CA GLY A 196 -17.67 14.21 -1.39
C GLY A 196 -16.95 14.08 -0.05
N THR A 197 -17.14 15.05 0.84
CA THR A 197 -16.41 15.11 2.11
C THR A 197 -16.87 14.07 3.16
N GLY A 198 -17.92 13.30 2.88
CA GLY A 198 -18.55 12.38 3.84
C GLY A 198 -19.34 13.07 4.96
N GLU A 199 -19.31 14.42 5.03
CA GLU A 199 -20.03 15.19 6.04
C GLU A 199 -21.55 15.18 5.79
N ILE A 200 -22.32 14.97 6.87
CA ILE A 200 -23.79 14.98 6.79
C ILE A 200 -24.30 16.32 6.26
N THR A 201 -23.68 17.41 6.71
CA THR A 201 -24.07 18.78 6.36
C THR A 201 -23.84 19.11 4.90
N ARG A 202 -22.94 18.42 4.20
CA ARG A 202 -22.63 18.65 2.78
C ARG A 202 -23.24 17.61 1.85
N ALA A 203 -24.02 16.66 2.38
CA ALA A 203 -24.67 15.65 1.55
C ALA A 203 -25.62 16.22 0.49
N HIS A 204 -26.12 17.45 0.69
CA HIS A 204 -26.99 18.17 -0.25
C HIS A 204 -26.22 18.82 -1.42
N GLU A 205 -24.89 18.87 -1.35
CA GLU A 205 -24.01 19.40 -2.40
C GLU A 205 -23.69 18.35 -3.46
N LEU A 206 -24.02 17.07 -3.22
CA LEU A 206 -23.82 15.96 -4.14
C LEU A 206 -24.86 16.01 -5.27
N ASN A 207 -24.40 16.05 -6.51
CA ASN A 207 -25.23 16.00 -7.72
C ASN A 207 -25.79 14.59 -7.97
N TRP A 208 -25.12 13.55 -7.49
CA TRP A 208 -25.56 12.16 -7.62
C TRP A 208 -25.37 11.33 -6.34
N ILE A 209 -26.40 10.54 -6.03
CA ILE A 209 -26.40 9.55 -4.95
C ILE A 209 -26.99 8.26 -5.51
N GLY A 210 -26.24 7.17 -5.37
CA GLY A 210 -26.66 5.84 -5.80
C GLY A 210 -27.63 5.17 -4.82
N PRO A 211 -28.02 3.92 -5.12
CA PRO A 211 -28.85 3.14 -4.20
C PRO A 211 -28.09 2.82 -2.91
N VAL A 212 -28.86 2.47 -1.88
CA VAL A 212 -28.34 2.05 -0.58
C VAL A 212 -28.38 0.53 -0.50
N ILE A 213 -27.24 -0.10 -0.20
CA ILE A 213 -27.18 -1.55 0.01
C ILE A 213 -27.37 -1.81 1.50
N LEU A 214 -28.43 -2.55 1.81
CA LEU A 214 -28.82 -2.82 3.19
C LEU A 214 -27.82 -3.76 3.89
N PRO A 215 -27.81 -3.75 5.24
CA PRO A 215 -27.07 -4.71 6.04
C PRO A 215 -27.31 -6.15 5.61
N PHE A 216 -26.24 -6.95 5.49
CA PHE A 216 -26.29 -8.35 5.07
C PHE A 216 -26.96 -8.61 3.70
N GLY A 217 -27.09 -7.56 2.88
CA GLY A 217 -27.77 -7.60 1.59
C GLY A 217 -26.81 -7.58 0.41
N ASN A 218 -27.36 -7.90 -0.76
CA ASN A 218 -26.69 -7.71 -2.04
C ASN A 218 -27.42 -6.64 -2.84
N GLY A 219 -26.72 -5.96 -3.72
CA GLY A 219 -27.35 -5.13 -4.72
C GLY A 219 -26.40 -4.79 -5.85
N GLN A 220 -26.95 -4.19 -6.89
CA GLN A 220 -26.21 -3.83 -8.09
C GLN A 220 -26.40 -2.35 -8.36
N VAL A 221 -25.33 -1.69 -8.80
CA VAL A 221 -25.34 -0.28 -9.15
C VAL A 221 -24.84 -0.14 -10.58
N THR A 222 -25.57 0.63 -11.39
CA THR A 222 -25.20 0.93 -12.77
C THR A 222 -24.67 2.36 -12.86
N PHE A 223 -23.53 2.54 -13.51
CA PHE A 223 -22.89 3.85 -13.67
C PHE A 223 -22.96 4.33 -15.13
N GLU A 224 -23.84 5.29 -15.41
CA GLU A 224 -24.11 5.73 -16.79
C GLU A 224 -23.17 6.83 -17.29
N LYS A 225 -22.34 7.40 -16.41
CA LYS A 225 -21.43 8.50 -16.76
C LYS A 225 -20.01 8.17 -16.32
N PRO A 226 -18.99 8.61 -17.09
CA PRO A 226 -17.63 8.52 -16.63
C PRO A 226 -17.39 9.42 -15.43
N GLY A 227 -16.42 9.04 -14.61
CA GLY A 227 -16.01 9.80 -13.44
C GLY A 227 -15.55 8.91 -12.30
N ILE A 228 -15.43 9.52 -11.12
CA ILE A 228 -15.09 8.84 -9.87
C ILE A 228 -16.26 8.87 -8.91
N TYR A 229 -16.64 7.70 -8.43
CA TYR A 229 -17.68 7.49 -7.45
C TYR A 229 -17.06 6.93 -6.18
N GLU A 230 -17.58 7.32 -5.03
CA GLU A 230 -17.16 6.78 -3.75
C GLU A 230 -18.23 5.82 -3.25
N TRP A 231 -17.80 4.73 -2.65
CA TRP A 231 -18.67 3.88 -1.86
C TRP A 231 -18.13 3.77 -0.45
N ASP A 232 -19.03 3.76 0.52
CA ASP A 232 -18.65 3.64 1.92
C ASP A 232 -19.67 2.85 2.73
N ALA A 233 -19.18 1.84 3.45
CA ALA A 233 -19.91 1.13 4.49
C ALA A 233 -19.90 2.00 5.75
N ARG A 234 -21.03 2.66 6.03
CA ARG A 234 -21.14 3.68 7.07
C ARG A 234 -21.50 3.09 8.42
N LYS A 235 -20.73 3.47 9.43
CA LYS A 235 -21.14 3.43 10.84
C LYS A 235 -22.00 4.64 11.13
N ALA A 236 -23.12 4.42 11.81
CA ALA A 236 -23.98 5.49 12.28
C ALA A 236 -23.19 6.52 13.12
N PRO A 237 -23.53 7.81 13.05
CA PRO A 237 -22.91 8.84 13.89
C PRO A 237 -23.03 8.46 15.37
N THR A 238 -21.95 8.63 16.11
CA THR A 238 -21.91 8.34 17.54
C THR A 238 -22.12 9.63 18.33
N LEU A 239 -22.34 9.52 19.65
CA LEU A 239 -22.38 10.70 20.53
C LEU A 239 -21.05 11.49 20.50
N GLU A 240 -19.94 10.81 20.22
CA GLU A 240 -18.60 11.42 20.11
C GLU A 240 -18.38 12.10 18.75
N ASN A 241 -19.03 11.62 17.69
CA ASN A 241 -18.97 12.21 16.36
C ASN A 241 -20.37 12.29 15.73
N PRO A 242 -21.22 13.23 16.19
CA PRO A 242 -22.62 13.27 15.80
C PRO A 242 -22.85 13.86 14.39
N LEU A 243 -21.84 14.51 13.81
CA LEU A 243 -21.96 15.25 12.54
C LEU A 243 -21.29 14.55 11.35
N SER A 244 -20.63 13.42 11.59
CA SER A 244 -19.94 12.66 10.54
C SER A 244 -20.30 11.18 10.62
N TRP A 245 -20.45 10.58 9.45
CA TRP A 245 -20.54 9.13 9.36
C TRP A 245 -19.14 8.55 9.57
N GLY A 246 -19.01 7.56 10.45
CA GLY A 246 -17.79 6.76 10.49
C GLY A 246 -17.72 5.88 9.26
N SER A 247 -16.55 5.67 8.69
CA SER A 247 -16.36 4.66 7.64
C SER A 247 -15.86 3.36 8.26
N TYR A 248 -16.59 2.28 8.03
CA TYR A 248 -16.15 0.92 8.35
C TYR A 248 -15.21 0.38 7.26
N ALA A 249 -15.63 0.53 6.01
CA ALA A 249 -14.87 0.26 4.80
C ALA A 249 -15.26 1.29 3.74
N ARG A 250 -14.35 1.57 2.80
CA ARG A 250 -14.57 2.49 1.69
C ARG A 250 -13.67 2.14 0.51
N GLY A 251 -14.02 2.70 -0.63
CA GLY A 251 -13.14 2.81 -1.78
C GLY A 251 -13.79 3.58 -2.92
N ASP A 252 -13.10 3.60 -4.05
CA ASP A 252 -13.44 4.37 -5.24
C ASP A 252 -13.87 3.44 -6.39
N ILE A 253 -14.86 3.87 -7.17
CA ILE A 253 -15.25 3.25 -8.44
C ILE A 253 -14.94 4.24 -9.54
N VAL A 254 -13.94 3.91 -10.36
CA VAL A 254 -13.54 4.67 -11.54
C VAL A 254 -14.30 4.14 -12.74
N VAL A 255 -15.09 5.00 -13.37
CA VAL A 255 -15.85 4.67 -14.58
C VAL A 255 -15.19 5.34 -15.76
N LEU A 256 -14.61 4.53 -16.63
CA LEU A 256 -13.93 4.95 -17.85
C LEU A 256 -14.88 4.98 -19.04
N ASP A 257 -14.53 5.81 -20.01
CA ASP A 257 -15.22 6.11 -21.27
C ASP A 257 -14.13 6.52 -22.29
N ASP A 258 -14.44 6.43 -23.58
CA ASP A 258 -13.64 7.00 -24.66
C ASP A 258 -13.44 8.53 -24.54
N TYR A 259 -14.29 9.24 -23.76
CA TYR A 259 -14.25 10.69 -23.55
C TYR A 259 -13.75 11.11 -22.16
N VAL A 260 -12.99 10.27 -21.45
CA VAL A 260 -12.47 10.63 -20.11
C VAL A 260 -11.67 11.93 -20.13
N ASP A 261 -10.96 12.24 -21.23
CA ASP A 261 -10.19 13.48 -21.39
C ASP A 261 -11.01 14.77 -21.36
N ASP A 262 -12.33 14.69 -21.57
CA ASP A 262 -13.23 15.84 -21.46
C ASP A 262 -13.60 16.17 -19.99
N LEU A 263 -13.27 15.29 -19.04
CA LEU A 263 -13.51 15.53 -17.62
C LEU A 263 -12.55 16.59 -17.05
N PRO A 264 -12.97 17.31 -15.99
CA PRO A 264 -12.10 18.22 -15.26
C PRO A 264 -10.78 17.54 -14.87
N LEU A 265 -9.66 18.27 -14.98
CA LEU A 265 -8.34 17.73 -14.67
C LEU A 265 -8.27 17.13 -13.26
N GLU A 266 -8.94 17.74 -12.28
CA GLU A 266 -8.99 17.22 -10.91
C GLU A 266 -9.62 15.82 -10.84
N ASP A 267 -10.72 15.59 -11.56
CA ASP A 267 -11.36 14.28 -11.64
C ASP A 267 -10.44 13.27 -12.33
N ARG A 268 -9.82 13.64 -13.45
CA ARG A 268 -8.85 12.78 -14.14
C ARG A 268 -7.65 12.42 -13.26
N LEU A 269 -7.10 13.37 -12.49
CA LEU A 269 -6.01 13.13 -11.55
C LEU A 269 -6.41 12.13 -10.45
N ARG A 270 -7.65 12.21 -9.96
CA ARG A 270 -8.18 11.28 -8.96
C ARG A 270 -8.44 9.90 -9.54
N MET A 271 -8.97 9.82 -10.75
CA MET A 271 -9.13 8.56 -11.49
C MET A 271 -7.77 7.91 -11.73
N GLY A 272 -6.77 8.67 -12.18
CA GLY A 272 -5.40 8.18 -12.36
C GLY A 272 -4.79 7.67 -11.05
N ARG A 273 -5.00 8.39 -9.93
CA ARG A 273 -4.57 7.92 -8.60
C ARG A 273 -5.17 6.56 -8.25
N ALA A 274 -6.48 6.39 -8.43
CA ALA A 274 -7.15 5.12 -8.13
C ALA A 274 -6.64 3.97 -9.02
N ILE A 275 -6.39 4.23 -10.31
CA ILE A 275 -5.76 3.26 -11.22
C ILE A 275 -4.38 2.83 -10.70
N LEU A 276 -3.53 3.79 -10.33
CA LEU A 276 -2.18 3.47 -9.84
C LEU A 276 -2.19 2.80 -8.45
N MET A 277 -3.18 3.09 -7.59
CA MET A 277 -3.34 2.40 -6.29
C MET A 277 -3.61 0.92 -6.44
N ASN A 278 -4.31 0.53 -7.50
CA ASN A 278 -4.58 -0.87 -7.85
C ASN A 278 -3.48 -1.50 -8.71
N SER A 279 -2.41 -0.76 -9.00
CA SER A 279 -1.31 -1.25 -9.82
C SER A 279 -0.21 -1.89 -9.00
N GLU A 280 0.71 -2.50 -9.72
CA GLU A 280 1.97 -3.02 -9.22
C GLU A 280 3.03 -1.99 -8.79
N ILE A 281 2.81 -0.69 -9.03
CA ILE A 281 3.82 0.33 -8.77
C ILE A 281 4.09 0.34 -7.26
N PRO A 282 5.35 0.19 -6.80
CA PRO A 282 5.68 0.11 -5.38
C PRO A 282 5.71 1.51 -4.75
N TYR A 283 4.55 2.15 -4.70
CA TYR A 283 4.40 3.48 -4.12
C TYR A 283 4.53 3.42 -2.59
N GLY A 284 5.09 4.49 -2.06
CA GLY A 284 5.09 4.85 -0.64
C GLY A 284 4.04 5.92 -0.31
N GLY A 285 3.70 6.77 -1.28
CA GLY A 285 2.65 7.76 -1.15
C GLY A 285 2.17 8.25 -2.50
N MET A 286 0.92 8.66 -2.58
CA MET A 286 0.36 9.31 -3.77
C MET A 286 -0.54 10.47 -3.36
N GLY A 287 -0.39 11.59 -4.05
CA GLY A 287 -1.14 12.80 -3.82
C GLY A 287 -1.50 13.51 -5.12
N VAL A 288 -2.69 14.09 -5.15
CA VAL A 288 -3.05 15.05 -6.19
C VAL A 288 -2.49 16.40 -5.73
N GLY A 289 -1.40 16.84 -6.36
CA GLY A 289 -0.69 18.03 -5.94
C GLY A 289 -1.48 19.29 -6.31
N ASN A 290 -2.12 19.94 -5.33
CA ASN A 290 -2.89 21.18 -5.54
C ASN A 290 -2.05 22.33 -6.13
N ALA A 291 -0.74 22.35 -5.88
CA ALA A 291 0.16 23.40 -6.37
C ALA A 291 0.71 23.13 -7.78
N ASP A 292 0.94 21.85 -8.11
CA ASP A 292 1.60 21.44 -9.35
C ASP A 292 0.62 20.89 -10.40
N HIS A 293 -0.67 20.81 -10.05
CA HIS A 293 -1.75 20.25 -10.87
C HIS A 293 -1.40 18.88 -11.48
N ALA A 294 -0.70 18.04 -10.71
CA ALA A 294 -0.16 16.76 -11.16
C ALA A 294 -0.38 15.64 -10.15
N LEU A 295 -0.39 14.41 -10.66
CA LEU A 295 -0.43 13.20 -9.85
C LEU A 295 0.99 12.90 -9.39
N LYS A 296 1.25 13.14 -8.11
CA LYS A 296 2.54 12.86 -7.48
C LYS A 296 2.55 11.46 -6.93
N VAL A 297 3.57 10.70 -7.30
CA VAL A 297 3.81 9.34 -6.82
C VAL A 297 5.20 9.29 -6.20
N SER A 298 5.26 9.06 -4.90
CA SER A 298 6.52 8.79 -4.20
C SER A 298 6.72 7.28 -4.17
N LEU A 299 7.82 6.77 -4.73
CA LEU A 299 8.14 5.34 -4.63
C LEU A 299 8.70 5.00 -3.25
N ARG A 300 8.58 3.73 -2.84
CA ARG A 300 9.24 3.24 -1.63
C ARG A 300 10.76 3.43 -1.74
N PRO A 301 11.46 3.90 -0.68
CA PRO A 301 12.88 4.20 -0.77
C PRO A 301 13.76 3.03 -1.24
N ALA A 302 13.42 1.81 -0.81
CA ALA A 302 14.11 0.58 -1.22
C ALA A 302 14.17 0.38 -2.75
N VAL A 303 13.19 0.90 -3.50
CA VAL A 303 13.10 0.75 -4.96
C VAL A 303 14.23 1.48 -5.68
N TYR A 304 14.69 2.61 -5.14
CA TYR A 304 15.79 3.39 -5.72
C TYR A 304 17.15 2.68 -5.60
N GLU A 305 17.31 1.80 -4.61
CA GLU A 305 18.52 0.98 -4.45
C GLU A 305 18.50 -0.24 -5.37
N MET A 306 17.32 -0.67 -5.79
CA MET A 306 17.15 -1.75 -6.76
C MET A 306 17.35 -1.26 -8.19
N LEU A 307 16.91 -0.03 -8.49
CA LEU A 307 16.82 0.50 -9.84
C LEU A 307 17.47 1.87 -9.93
N PRO A 308 18.67 1.99 -10.52
CA PRO A 308 19.31 3.28 -10.75
C PRO A 308 18.41 4.27 -11.52
N ASP A 309 17.57 3.77 -12.44
CA ASP A 309 16.63 4.55 -13.24
C ASP A 309 15.17 4.39 -12.77
N ALA A 310 14.92 4.08 -11.48
CA ALA A 310 13.58 3.83 -10.93
C ALA A 310 12.55 4.90 -11.33
N ILE A 311 12.95 6.16 -11.31
CA ILE A 311 12.07 7.30 -11.59
C ILE A 311 11.54 7.19 -13.01
N GLN A 312 12.42 7.10 -14.01
CA GLN A 312 12.01 7.00 -15.41
C GLN A 312 11.23 5.71 -15.67
N TYR A 313 11.68 4.59 -15.10
CA TYR A 313 11.03 3.30 -15.25
C TYR A 313 9.56 3.32 -14.78
N TYR A 314 9.29 3.86 -13.59
CA TYR A 314 7.93 3.92 -13.07
C TYR A 314 7.11 5.10 -13.62
N GLN A 315 7.76 6.12 -14.18
CA GLN A 315 7.09 7.16 -14.96
C GLN A 315 6.48 6.55 -16.21
N ASP A 316 7.31 5.84 -16.99
CA ASP A 316 6.87 5.15 -18.21
C ASP A 316 5.74 4.15 -17.90
N ARG A 317 5.84 3.42 -16.77
CA ARG A 317 4.79 2.50 -16.34
C ARG A 317 3.49 3.19 -15.97
N ALA A 318 3.56 4.31 -15.24
CA ALA A 318 2.38 5.04 -14.84
C ALA A 318 1.64 5.62 -16.07
N GLU A 319 2.40 6.15 -17.03
CA GLU A 319 1.88 6.61 -18.31
C GLU A 319 1.24 5.47 -19.12
N GLN A 320 1.83 4.28 -19.10
CA GLN A 320 1.28 3.10 -19.78
C GLN A 320 -0.04 2.60 -19.16
N LEU A 321 -0.20 2.73 -17.83
CA LEU A 321 -1.36 2.25 -17.07
C LEU A 321 -2.56 3.21 -17.11
N ILE A 322 -2.31 4.51 -17.31
CA ILE A 322 -3.36 5.52 -17.29
C ILE A 322 -3.77 5.81 -18.74
N PRO A 323 -5.01 5.43 -19.16
CA PRO A 323 -5.40 5.48 -20.57
C PRO A 323 -5.89 6.87 -21.03
N PHE A 324 -5.49 7.95 -20.34
CA PHE A 324 -5.94 9.32 -20.58
C PHE A 324 -4.88 10.33 -20.11
N ASP A 325 -4.96 11.56 -20.60
CA ASP A 325 -3.87 12.54 -20.46
C ASP A 325 -3.87 13.23 -19.09
N ILE A 326 -2.97 12.82 -18.18
CA ILE A 326 -2.68 13.58 -16.95
C ILE A 326 -1.19 13.78 -16.73
N PRO A 327 -0.77 14.92 -16.14
CA PRO A 327 0.61 15.10 -15.70
C PRO A 327 0.90 14.21 -14.48
N ILE A 328 1.91 13.35 -14.61
CA ILE A 328 2.38 12.44 -13.57
C ILE A 328 3.81 12.83 -13.20
N ILE A 329 4.11 12.84 -11.90
CA ILE A 329 5.45 13.10 -11.37
C ILE A 329 5.83 11.96 -10.43
N ILE A 330 6.82 11.17 -10.82
CA ILE A 330 7.47 10.22 -9.92
C ILE A 330 8.57 10.93 -9.12
N GLU A 331 8.42 11.02 -7.80
CA GLU A 331 9.36 11.71 -6.93
C GLU A 331 10.24 10.71 -6.13
N GLY A 332 11.56 10.93 -6.21
CA GLY A 332 12.53 10.41 -5.25
C GLY A 332 12.31 11.03 -3.87
N LEU A 333 12.41 10.24 -2.81
CA LEU A 333 12.50 10.82 -1.46
C LEU A 333 13.72 11.77 -1.45
N SER A 334 13.47 13.06 -1.24
CA SER A 334 14.55 13.98 -0.86
C SER A 334 15.11 13.49 0.47
N LYS A 335 16.41 13.20 0.48
CA LYS A 335 17.18 12.75 1.64
C LYS A 335 16.93 13.58 2.89
#